data_AF-A0A661SCT9-F1
#
_entry.id   AF-A0A661SCT9-F1
#
_cell.length_a   1.000
_cell.length_b   1.000
_cell.length_c   1.000
_cell.angle_alpha   90.00
_cell.angle_beta   90.00
_cell.angle_gamma   90.00
#
_symmetry.space_group_name_H-M   'P 1'
#
loop_
_entity.id
_entity.type
_entity.pdbx_description
1 polymer ?
#
loop_
_entity_poly.entity_id
_entity_poly.type
_entity_poly.pdbx_seq_one_letter_code
_entity_poly.pdbx_strand_id
1 'polypeptide(L)'
;MVIDKVSRYIHSTQVARDGRQGKDGSFAQVLNRTMDTGTPPASSSDACAPTRELDSSTLQKASGDRTEVLCRAFRVLDLLEGYANALKDPRMTLKSIEPLINRVQYGIRDLDAALTHCTGQRNELSRLVNQISITACVEAFKFRRGDYLA
;
A
#
# COMPACT_ATOMS: atom_id res chain seq x y z
N MET A 1 13.35 -31.13 -34.40
CA MET A 1 14.33 -30.05 -34.15
C MET A 1 13.94 -28.89 -35.06
N VAL A 2 13.19 -27.92 -34.53
CA VAL A 2 12.76 -26.72 -35.26
C VAL A 2 12.82 -25.57 -34.27
N ILE A 3 13.75 -24.65 -34.47
CA ILE A 3 13.87 -23.43 -33.67
C ILE A 3 13.65 -22.29 -34.65
N ASP A 4 12.47 -21.68 -34.58
CA ASP A 4 12.10 -20.48 -35.32
C ASP A 4 13.03 -19.32 -34.93
N LYS A 5 13.73 -18.78 -35.94
CA LYS A 5 14.45 -17.53 -35.86
C LYS A 5 13.45 -16.37 -35.94
N VAL A 6 13.07 -15.81 -34.80
CA VAL A 6 12.39 -14.50 -34.76
C VAL A 6 13.44 -13.39 -34.87
N SER A 7 13.77 -13.03 -36.11
CA SER A 7 14.47 -11.79 -36.45
C SER A 7 13.64 -10.59 -36.03
N ARG A 8 14.05 -9.89 -34.97
CA ARG A 8 13.57 -8.53 -34.68
C ARG A 8 14.24 -7.55 -35.65
N TYR A 9 13.56 -7.23 -36.74
CA TYR A 9 13.87 -6.06 -37.55
C TYR A 9 13.26 -4.83 -36.88
N ILE A 10 14.10 -3.87 -36.51
CA ILE A 10 13.67 -2.53 -36.09
C ILE A 10 13.44 -1.72 -37.35
N HIS A 11 12.24 -1.18 -37.51
CA HIS A 11 11.93 -0.21 -38.56
C HIS A 11 12.70 1.09 -38.30
N SER A 12 13.63 1.41 -39.21
CA SER A 12 14.16 2.76 -39.38
C SER A 12 13.01 3.71 -39.69
N THR A 13 12.71 4.62 -38.76
CA THR A 13 11.78 5.72 -39.00
C THR A 13 12.53 6.83 -39.72
N GLN A 14 12.02 7.20 -40.89
CA GLN A 14 12.54 8.24 -41.75
C GLN A 14 12.34 9.64 -41.13
N VAL A 15 13.30 10.52 -41.41
CA VAL A 15 13.26 11.96 -41.14
C VAL A 15 12.20 12.61 -42.01
N ALA A 16 11.15 13.13 -41.39
CA ALA A 16 10.24 14.11 -42.00
C ALA A 16 10.55 15.48 -41.40
N ARG A 17 10.91 16.43 -42.28
CA ARG A 17 10.99 17.86 -41.98
C ARG A 17 9.59 18.36 -41.66
N ASP A 18 9.39 18.92 -40.47
CA ASP A 18 8.28 19.82 -40.20
C ASP A 18 8.80 21.01 -39.37
N GLY A 19 8.51 22.21 -39.86
CA GLY A 19 8.91 23.45 -39.22
C GLY A 19 7.85 23.87 -38.22
N ARG A 20 8.24 24.11 -36.97
CA ARG A 20 7.53 25.04 -36.07
C ARG A 20 8.43 25.44 -34.90
N GLN A 21 8.72 26.73 -34.87
CA GLN A 21 9.30 27.55 -33.80
C GLN A 21 9.50 26.84 -32.46
N GLY A 22 10.77 26.59 -32.12
CA GLY A 22 11.21 26.39 -30.75
C GLY A 22 10.85 27.63 -29.94
N LYS A 23 10.07 27.44 -28.87
CA LYS A 23 9.89 28.44 -27.82
C LYS A 23 11.13 28.42 -26.92
N ASP A 24 12.21 28.98 -27.44
CA ASP A 24 13.45 29.20 -26.71
C ASP A 24 13.29 30.49 -25.91
N GLY A 25 12.47 30.45 -24.86
CA GLY A 25 12.07 31.69 -24.17
C GLY A 25 11.74 31.58 -22.69
N SER A 26 12.00 30.45 -22.04
CA SER A 26 11.62 30.30 -20.62
C SER A 26 12.73 30.71 -19.65
N PHE A 27 13.98 30.35 -19.92
CA PHE A 27 15.06 30.56 -18.94
C PHE A 27 15.62 31.99 -18.97
N ALA A 28 15.89 32.53 -20.17
CA ALA A 28 16.43 33.89 -20.32
C ALA A 28 15.49 34.97 -19.76
N GLN A 29 14.17 34.76 -19.84
CA GLN A 29 13.18 35.67 -19.26
C GLN A 29 13.21 35.68 -17.74
N VAL A 30 13.35 34.51 -17.12
CA VAL A 30 13.44 34.40 -15.65
C VAL A 30 14.75 35.01 -15.17
N LEU A 31 15.85 34.75 -15.88
CA LEU A 31 17.18 35.23 -15.51
C LEU A 31 17.27 36.77 -15.59
N ASN A 32 16.78 37.40 -16.67
CA ASN A 32 16.75 38.86 -16.76
C ASN A 32 15.85 39.48 -15.69
N ARG A 33 14.70 38.85 -15.37
CA ARG A 33 13.81 39.32 -14.32
C ARG A 33 14.47 39.33 -12.95
N THR A 34 15.31 38.33 -12.67
CA THR A 34 16.07 38.24 -11.40
C THR A 34 17.26 39.20 -11.37
N MET A 35 17.87 39.53 -12.52
CA MET A 35 18.97 40.49 -12.60
C MET A 35 18.50 41.95 -12.45
N ASP A 36 17.31 42.31 -12.95
CA ASP A 36 16.71 43.63 -12.75
C ASP A 36 16.18 43.86 -11.32
N THR A 37 15.96 42.79 -10.54
CA THR A 37 15.50 42.88 -9.14
C THR A 37 16.67 42.98 -8.15
N GLY A 38 17.56 43.94 -8.38
CA GLY A 38 18.60 44.33 -7.43
C GLY A 38 18.13 45.40 -6.41
N THR A 39 17.60 44.94 -5.25
CA THR A 39 17.61 45.62 -3.92
C THR A 39 16.59 46.78 -3.67
N PRO A 40 16.15 47.06 -2.42
CA PRO A 40 15.01 46.49 -1.68
C PRO A 40 13.84 47.50 -1.43
N PRO A 41 12.59 47.08 -1.13
CA PRO A 41 11.66 47.95 -0.43
C PRO A 41 11.76 47.74 1.08
N ALA A 42 12.28 48.74 1.78
CA ALA A 42 12.11 48.87 3.23
C ALA A 42 10.73 49.47 3.55
N SER A 43 10.11 48.90 4.59
CA SER A 43 9.01 49.42 5.41
C SER A 43 7.57 49.24 4.90
N SER A 44 6.87 48.22 5.39
CA SER A 44 5.91 48.34 6.52
C SER A 44 4.89 47.20 6.51
N SER A 45 4.94 46.34 7.53
CA SER A 45 3.82 45.66 8.19
C SER A 45 4.38 44.40 8.82
N ASP A 46 4.35 44.36 10.14
CA ASP A 46 4.26 43.08 10.86
C ASP A 46 3.22 42.20 10.18
N ALA A 47 3.64 41.04 9.71
CA ALA A 47 2.76 39.93 9.42
C ALA A 47 3.58 38.66 9.66
N CYS A 48 3.54 38.20 10.90
CA CYS A 48 3.88 36.84 11.29
C CYS A 48 3.36 35.91 10.18
N ALA A 49 4.26 35.16 9.54
CA ALA A 49 3.85 34.12 8.61
C ALA A 49 2.78 33.29 9.32
N PRO A 50 1.58 33.09 8.74
CA PRO A 50 0.54 32.38 9.44
C PRO A 50 1.09 30.99 9.70
N THR A 51 1.26 30.65 10.98
CA THR A 51 1.50 29.30 11.43
C THR A 51 0.44 28.45 10.75
N ARG A 52 0.86 27.60 9.80
CA ARG A 52 -0.04 26.66 9.15
C ARG A 52 -0.61 25.81 10.28
N GLU A 53 -1.86 26.06 10.66
CA GLU A 53 -2.60 25.20 11.56
C GLU A 53 -2.52 23.80 10.96
N LEU A 54 -1.85 22.90 11.68
CA LEU A 54 -1.91 21.49 11.38
C LEU A 54 -3.36 21.08 11.64
N ASP A 55 -4.10 20.92 10.56
CA ASP A 55 -5.51 20.56 10.57
C ASP A 55 -5.68 19.25 11.35
N SER A 56 -6.16 19.35 12.59
CA SER A 56 -6.25 18.25 13.56
C SER A 56 -7.10 17.08 13.02
N SER A 57 -8.00 17.38 12.10
CA SER A 57 -8.82 16.43 11.34
C SER A 57 -7.98 15.41 10.56
N THR A 58 -6.83 15.81 10.02
CA THR A 58 -5.96 14.94 9.22
C THR A 58 -5.17 13.95 10.10
N LEU A 59 -4.73 14.41 11.27
CA LEU A 59 -4.06 13.56 12.27
C LEU A 59 -5.03 12.55 12.90
N GLN A 60 -6.28 12.97 13.16
CA GLN A 60 -7.32 12.07 13.67
C GLN A 60 -7.67 10.96 12.65
N LYS A 61 -7.76 11.29 11.35
CA LYS A 61 -8.04 10.31 10.29
C LYS A 61 -6.95 9.24 10.17
N ALA A 62 -5.67 9.64 10.24
CA ALA A 62 -4.54 8.71 10.21
C ALA A 62 -4.49 7.79 11.45
N SER A 63 -4.91 8.30 12.62
CA SER A 63 -5.03 7.47 13.83
C SER A 63 -6.19 6.47 13.73
N GLY A 64 -7.34 6.90 13.16
CA GLY A 64 -8.52 6.06 12.97
C GLY A 64 -8.26 4.84 12.08
N ASP A 65 -7.55 5.05 10.97
CA ASP A 65 -7.20 3.99 10.01
C ASP A 65 -6.30 2.92 10.66
N ARG A 66 -5.32 3.34 11.47
CA ARG A 66 -4.45 2.41 12.22
C ARG A 66 -5.20 1.61 13.28
N THR A 67 -6.13 2.24 14.01
CA THR A 67 -6.96 1.53 14.99
C THR A 67 -7.89 0.52 14.34
N GLU A 68 -8.42 0.83 13.15
CA GLU A 68 -9.28 -0.09 12.41
C GLU A 68 -8.50 -1.33 11.94
N VAL A 69 -7.30 -1.14 11.38
CA VAL A 69 -6.41 -2.24 10.98
C VAL A 69 -6.08 -3.14 12.17
N LEU A 70 -5.76 -2.55 13.34
CA LEU A 70 -5.52 -3.31 14.56
C LEU A 70 -6.74 -4.12 15.00
N CYS A 71 -7.93 -3.52 15.02
CA CYS A 71 -9.17 -4.22 15.37
C CYS A 71 -9.48 -5.37 14.40
N ARG A 72 -9.18 -5.22 13.11
CA ARG A 72 -9.30 -6.30 12.12
C ARG A 72 -8.27 -7.40 12.38
N ALA A 73 -7.02 -7.05 12.68
CA ALA A 73 -5.98 -8.02 13.02
C ALA A 73 -6.31 -8.83 14.27
N PHE A 74 -6.80 -8.20 15.34
CA PHE A 74 -7.25 -8.90 16.54
C PHE A 74 -8.37 -9.88 16.25
N ARG A 75 -9.37 -9.50 15.44
CA ARG A 75 -10.43 -10.42 15.03
C ARG A 75 -9.90 -11.65 14.27
N VAL A 76 -8.89 -11.48 13.42
CA VAL A 76 -8.25 -12.63 12.75
C VAL A 76 -7.51 -13.51 13.76
N LEU A 77 -6.82 -12.92 14.73
CA LEU A 77 -6.16 -13.67 15.80
C LEU A 77 -7.17 -14.46 16.65
N ASP A 78 -8.30 -13.88 17.02
CA ASP A 78 -9.37 -14.55 17.76
C ASP A 78 -9.93 -15.75 16.97
N LEU A 79 -10.09 -15.60 15.65
CA LEU A 79 -10.51 -16.69 14.77
C LEU A 79 -9.47 -17.81 14.69
N LEU A 80 -8.18 -17.46 14.64
CA LEU A 80 -7.07 -18.43 14.65
C LEU A 80 -6.96 -19.16 15.99
N GLU A 81 -7.20 -18.46 17.10
CA GLU A 81 -7.26 -19.08 18.43
C GLU A 81 -8.43 -20.04 18.54
N GLY A 82 -9.62 -19.63 18.09
CA GLY A 82 -10.78 -20.52 17.99
C GLY A 82 -10.49 -21.76 17.13
N TYR A 83 -9.77 -21.58 16.03
CA TYR A 83 -9.34 -22.67 15.16
C TYR A 83 -8.36 -23.62 15.85
N ALA A 84 -7.35 -23.08 16.54
CA ALA A 84 -6.39 -23.88 17.29
C ALA A 84 -7.07 -24.66 18.44
N ASN A 85 -8.06 -24.06 19.10
CA ASN A 85 -8.83 -24.72 20.15
C ASN A 85 -9.72 -25.84 19.58
N ALA A 86 -10.34 -25.62 18.43
CA ALA A 86 -11.14 -26.65 17.77
C ALA A 86 -10.29 -27.83 17.28
N LEU A 87 -9.05 -27.58 16.82
CA LEU A 87 -8.10 -28.64 16.45
C LEU A 87 -7.63 -29.48 17.66
N LYS A 88 -7.59 -28.89 18.86
CA LYS A 88 -7.22 -29.62 20.09
C LYS A 88 -8.35 -30.52 20.59
N ASP A 89 -9.59 -30.28 20.19
CA ASP A 89 -10.74 -31.07 20.63
C ASP A 89 -10.86 -32.35 19.78
N PRO A 90 -10.60 -33.54 20.34
CA PRO A 90 -10.71 -34.80 19.61
C PRO A 90 -12.16 -35.16 19.21
N ARG A 91 -13.17 -34.43 19.72
CA ARG A 91 -14.58 -34.61 19.36
C ARG A 91 -14.98 -33.80 18.12
N MET A 92 -14.16 -32.83 17.72
CA MET A 92 -14.41 -32.01 16.54
C MET A 92 -13.89 -32.73 15.30
N THR A 93 -14.71 -32.75 14.25
CA THR A 93 -14.31 -33.29 12.95
C THR A 93 -13.68 -32.18 12.11
N LEU A 94 -12.78 -32.52 11.18
CA LEU A 94 -12.30 -31.52 10.21
C LEU A 94 -13.47 -30.84 9.48
N LYS A 95 -14.53 -31.58 9.14
CA LYS A 95 -15.72 -30.98 8.49
C LYS A 95 -16.41 -29.91 9.36
N SER A 96 -16.42 -30.07 10.68
CA SER A 96 -16.99 -29.06 11.58
C SER A 96 -16.06 -27.85 11.78
N ILE A 97 -14.76 -28.00 11.54
CA ILE A 97 -13.76 -26.92 11.61
C ILE A 97 -13.69 -26.13 10.28
N GLU A 98 -14.08 -26.73 9.15
CA GLU A 98 -14.09 -26.09 7.83
C GLU A 98 -14.76 -24.70 7.76
N PRO A 99 -15.95 -24.46 8.34
CA PRO A 99 -16.54 -23.12 8.33
C PRO A 99 -15.68 -22.09 9.06
N LEU A 100 -14.92 -22.49 10.08
CA LEU A 100 -14.04 -21.61 10.83
C LEU A 100 -12.82 -21.19 10.00
N ILE A 101 -12.22 -22.12 9.25
CA ILE A 101 -11.10 -21.77 8.35
C ILE A 101 -11.54 -20.85 7.21
N ASN A 102 -12.77 -21.00 6.73
CA ASN A 102 -13.34 -20.08 5.74
C ASN A 102 -13.51 -18.66 6.31
N ARG A 103 -13.91 -18.53 7.59
CA ARG A 103 -13.97 -17.23 8.27
C ARG A 103 -12.59 -16.61 8.44
N VAL A 104 -11.57 -17.41 8.78
CA VAL A 104 -10.17 -16.94 8.84
C VAL A 104 -9.74 -16.39 7.48
N GLN A 105 -9.98 -17.10 6.37
CA GLN A 105 -9.63 -16.62 5.03
C GLN A 105 -10.36 -15.33 4.65
N TYR A 106 -11.64 -15.19 5.03
CA TYR A 106 -12.37 -13.94 4.83
C TYR A 106 -11.75 -12.79 5.65
N GLY A 107 -11.42 -13.03 6.92
CA GLY A 107 -10.77 -12.06 7.79
C GLY A 107 -9.40 -11.60 7.27
N ILE A 108 -8.61 -12.51 6.71
CA ILE A 108 -7.31 -12.16 6.07
C ILE A 108 -7.55 -11.22 4.88
N ARG A 109 -8.50 -11.53 3.99
CA ARG A 109 -8.81 -10.68 2.83
C ARG A 109 -9.28 -9.28 3.24
N ASP A 110 -10.10 -9.22 4.28
CA ASP A 110 -10.60 -7.96 4.85
C ASP A 110 -9.49 -7.14 5.52
N LEU A 111 -8.52 -7.81 6.14
CA LEU A 111 -7.33 -7.20 6.73
C LEU A 111 -6.35 -6.70 5.67
N ASP A 112 -6.10 -7.47 4.61
CA ASP A 112 -5.25 -7.08 3.48
C ASP A 112 -5.84 -5.86 2.76
N ALA A 113 -7.16 -5.83 2.56
CA ALA A 113 -7.86 -4.67 2.00
C ALA A 113 -7.65 -3.41 2.87
N ALA A 114 -7.83 -3.51 4.19
CA ALA A 114 -7.59 -2.41 5.11
C ALA A 114 -6.11 -1.95 5.08
N LEU A 115 -5.17 -2.87 4.92
CA LEU A 115 -3.74 -2.54 4.85
C LEU A 115 -3.38 -1.72 3.59
N THR A 116 -4.05 -1.96 2.46
CA THR A 116 -3.83 -1.17 1.22
C THR A 116 -4.18 0.31 1.38
N HIS A 117 -5.11 0.64 2.27
CA HIS A 117 -5.48 2.02 2.58
C HIS A 117 -4.45 2.71 3.49
N CYS A 118 -3.69 1.96 4.28
CA CYS A 118 -2.64 2.42 5.20
C CYS A 118 -1.25 2.60 4.56
N THR A 119 -1.12 2.56 3.23
CA THR A 119 0.14 2.44 2.45
C THR A 119 1.17 3.57 2.59
N GLY A 120 0.94 4.55 3.45
CA GLY A 120 1.84 5.70 3.67
C GLY A 120 3.08 5.42 4.52
N GLN A 121 3.19 4.31 5.25
CA GLN A 121 4.32 4.11 6.16
C GLN A 121 4.79 2.64 6.23
N ARG A 122 6.10 2.43 6.08
CA ARG A 122 6.83 1.18 6.42
C ARG A 122 6.81 1.00 7.95
N ASN A 123 5.64 0.68 8.48
CA ASN A 123 5.41 0.55 9.91
C ASN A 123 5.55 -0.91 10.36
N GLU A 124 6.09 -1.13 11.56
CA GLU A 124 6.12 -2.45 12.22
C GLU A 124 4.73 -3.12 12.25
N LEU A 125 3.65 -2.32 12.27
CA LEU A 125 2.28 -2.81 12.18
C LEU A 125 1.98 -3.55 10.87
N SER A 126 2.43 -3.04 9.72
CA SER A 126 2.19 -3.71 8.44
C SER A 126 2.98 -5.02 8.34
N ARG A 127 4.17 -5.06 8.95
CA ARG A 127 4.96 -6.29 9.08
C ARG A 127 4.25 -7.33 9.95
N LEU A 128 3.72 -6.93 11.10
CA LEU A 128 2.97 -7.81 11.99
C LEU A 128 1.72 -8.36 11.29
N VAL A 129 0.94 -7.49 10.66
CA VAL A 129 -0.27 -7.88 9.90
C VAL A 129 0.09 -8.88 8.80
N ASN A 130 1.13 -8.60 8.02
CA ASN A 130 1.59 -9.50 6.96
C ASN A 130 2.03 -10.87 7.53
N GLN A 131 2.72 -10.89 8.67
CA GLN A 131 3.12 -12.15 9.31
C GLN A 131 1.90 -12.97 9.73
N ILE A 132 0.89 -12.32 10.33
CA ILE A 132 -0.38 -12.98 10.68
C ILE A 132 -1.06 -13.55 9.43
N SER A 133 -1.17 -12.76 8.36
CA SER A 133 -1.77 -13.19 7.08
C SER A 133 -1.04 -14.40 6.49
N ILE A 134 0.30 -14.38 6.44
CA ILE A 134 1.10 -15.49 5.91
C ILE A 134 0.91 -16.75 6.76
N THR A 135 1.02 -16.64 8.09
CA THR A 135 0.85 -17.78 9.00
C THR A 135 -0.55 -18.39 8.86
N ALA A 136 -1.59 -17.55 8.84
CA ALA A 136 -2.97 -18.00 8.70
C ALA A 136 -3.23 -18.71 7.36
N CYS A 137 -2.64 -18.22 6.26
CA CYS A 137 -2.70 -18.88 4.96
C CYS A 137 -2.02 -20.26 4.96
N VAL A 138 -0.85 -20.38 5.61
CA VAL A 138 -0.15 -21.66 5.72
C VAL A 138 -0.97 -22.67 6.51
N GLU A 139 -1.56 -22.26 7.64
CA GLU A 139 -2.42 -23.15 8.43
C GLU A 139 -3.68 -23.56 7.67
N ALA A 140 -4.32 -22.64 6.93
CA ALA A 140 -5.44 -22.98 6.05
C ALA A 140 -5.05 -23.99 4.94
N PHE A 141 -3.83 -23.89 4.42
CA PHE A 141 -3.32 -24.82 3.44
C PHE A 141 -3.07 -26.21 4.03
N LYS A 142 -2.41 -26.29 5.21
CA LYS A 142 -2.23 -27.55 5.96
C LYS A 142 -3.55 -28.22 6.26
N PHE A 143 -4.57 -27.44 6.63
CA PHE A 143 -5.91 -27.93 6.91
C PHE A 143 -6.53 -28.61 5.70
N ARG A 144 -6.50 -27.93 4.55
CA ARG A 144 -7.05 -28.46 3.30
C ARG A 144 -6.31 -29.69 2.78
N ARG A 145 -5.01 -29.79 3.06
CA ARG A 145 -4.21 -30.98 2.74
C ARG A 145 -4.55 -32.17 3.63
N GLY A 146 -5.16 -31.93 4.78
CA GLY A 146 -5.50 -32.98 5.75
C GLY A 146 -4.35 -33.33 6.70
N ASP A 147 -3.37 -32.43 6.89
CA ASP A 147 -2.20 -32.69 7.75
C ASP A 147 -2.55 -32.94 9.22
N TYR A 148 -3.76 -32.60 9.65
CA TYR A 148 -4.26 -32.80 11.01
C TYR A 148 -5.00 -34.14 11.18
N LEU A 149 -5.02 -34.99 10.15
CA LEU A 149 -5.48 -36.38 10.22
C LEU A 149 -4.26 -37.27 10.54
N ALA A 150 -3.77 -37.18 11.78
CA ALA A 150 -2.71 -38.05 12.29
C ALA A 150 -3.25 -38.93 13.42
#